data_AF-A0A9J6ACK9-F1
#
_entry.id   AF-A0A9J6ACK9-F1
#
_cell.length_a   1.000
_cell.length_b   1.000
_cell.length_c   1.000
_cell.angle_alpha   90.00
_cell.angle_beta   90.00
_cell.angle_gamma   90.00
#
_symmetry.space_group_name_H-M   'P 1'
#
loop_
_entity.id
_entity.type
_entity.pdbx_description
1 polymer ?
#
loop_
_entity_poly.entity_id
_entity_poly.type
_entity_poly.pdbx_seq_one_letter_code
_entity_poly.pdbx_strand_id
1 'polypeptide(L)' 'MELVDTQWENGSFTWFKGDNKEASSRIDRFLLSSEWDGSFSNIKQVPLQRLVSDHVPIALQFGSWEVPNLISTSRIGG' A
#
# COMPACT_ATOMS: atom_id res chain seq x y z
N MET A 1 0.29 0.74 -21.24
CA MET A 1 -0.26 0.44 -19.90
C MET A 1 0.69 1.05 -18.90
N GLU A 2 0.24 2.09 -18.20
CA GLU A 2 0.99 2.74 -17.12
C GLU A 2 0.67 2.01 -15.81
N LEU A 3 1.70 1.69 -15.03
CA LEU A 3 1.56 1.01 -13.74
C LEU A 3 2.00 1.96 -12.63
N VAL A 4 1.13 2.15 -11.64
CA VAL A 4 1.36 3.07 -10.52
C VAL A 4 1.69 2.27 -9.26
N ASP A 5 2.73 2.70 -8.55
CA ASP A 5 3.04 2.19 -7.20
C ASP A 5 2.07 2.83 -6.20
N THR A 6 1.27 2.01 -5.54
CA THR A 6 0.26 2.50 -4.60
C THR A 6 0.86 2.87 -3.25
N GLN A 7 0.11 3.69 -2.50
CA GLN A 7 0.51 4.14 -1.17
C GLN A 7 0.83 2.97 -0.23
N TRP A 8 2.04 3.03 0.33
CA TRP A 8 2.56 2.06 1.27
C TRP A 8 2.32 2.58 2.70
N GLU A 9 1.33 2.03 3.39
CA GLU A 9 1.02 2.43 4.76
C GLU A 9 1.97 1.76 5.75
N ASN A 10 2.51 2.56 6.67
CA ASN A 10 3.10 2.09 7.94
C ASN A 10 4.35 1.18 7.88
N GLY A 11 4.97 0.96 6.73
CA GLY A 11 6.28 0.30 6.64
C GLY A 11 7.33 1.20 6.00
N SER A 12 8.61 0.89 6.16
CA SER A 12 9.68 1.56 5.39
C SER A 12 10.36 0.63 4.38
N PHE A 13 10.37 -0.70 4.63
CA PHE A 13 11.11 -1.67 3.82
C PHE A 13 10.39 -3.02 3.79
N THR A 14 10.57 -3.78 2.72
CA THR A 14 10.00 -5.13 2.54
C THR A 14 11.04 -6.22 2.62
N TRP A 15 12.32 -5.86 2.56
CA TRP A 15 13.43 -6.79 2.65
C TRP A 15 14.53 -6.22 3.55
N PHE A 16 15.20 -7.12 4.28
CA PHE A 16 16.28 -6.79 5.21
C PHE A 16 17.44 -7.78 5.06
N LYS A 17 18.67 -7.28 5.08
CA LYS A 17 19.89 -8.09 5.09
C LYS A 17 20.53 -8.12 6.47
N GLY A 18 20.93 -9.32 6.89
CA GLY A 18 21.66 -9.55 8.15
C GLY A 18 20.75 -9.51 9.38
N ASP A 19 21.19 -10.18 10.45
CA ASP A 19 20.41 -10.36 11.68
C ASP A 19 20.06 -9.02 12.37
N ASN A 20 20.89 -8.00 12.16
CA ASN A 20 20.70 -6.64 12.67
C ASN A 20 20.12 -5.65 11.65
N LYS A 21 19.57 -6.11 10.51
CA LYS A 21 18.99 -5.25 9.47
C LYS A 21 19.98 -4.19 8.94
N GLU A 22 21.23 -4.59 8.74
CA GLU A 22 22.32 -3.71 8.32
C GLU A 22 22.06 -3.04 6.96
N ALA A 23 21.31 -3.72 6.10
CA ALA A 23 20.75 -3.13 4.89
C ALA A 23 19.26 -3.44 4.81
N SER A 24 18.49 -2.53 4.22
CA SER A 24 17.05 -2.72 3.99
C SER A 24 16.62 -2.05 2.70
N SER A 25 15.65 -2.63 2.02
CA SER A 25 15.11 -2.07 0.79
C SER A 25 13.63 -2.42 0.62
N ARG A 26 12.90 -1.59 -0.12
CA ARG A 26 11.52 -1.88 -0.55
C ARG A 26 11.58 -2.40 -1.98
N ILE A 27 11.68 -3.72 -2.11
CA ILE A 27 11.79 -4.41 -3.41
C ILE A 27 10.52 -5.16 -3.79
N ASP A 28 9.63 -5.41 -2.82
CA ASP A 28 8.34 -6.05 -3.04
C ASP A 28 7.27 -4.96 -3.15
N ARG A 29 6.54 -4.92 -4.28
CA ARG A 29 5.54 -3.88 -4.58
C ARG A 29 4.39 -4.44 -5.43
N PHE A 30 3.17 -4.03 -5.10
CA PHE A 30 2.02 -4.16 -6.00
C PHE A 30 1.94 -2.92 -6.88
N LEU A 31 2.04 -3.13 -8.20
CA LEU A 31 1.88 -2.09 -9.19
C LEU A 31 0.53 -2.28 -9.87
N LEU A 32 -0.28 -1.23 -9.90
CA LEU A 32 -1.65 -1.30 -10.42
C LEU A 32 -1.79 -0.52 -11.72
N SER A 33 -2.60 -1.04 -12.64
CA SER A 33 -3.03 -0.27 -13.81
C SER A 33 -4.14 0.72 -13.44
N SER A 34 -4.31 1.75 -14.25
CA SER A 34 -5.40 2.74 -14.09
C SER A 34 -6.80 2.12 -14.12
N GLU A 35 -6.98 0.96 -14.77
CA GLU A 35 -8.26 0.24 -14.84
C GLU A 35 -8.66 -0.36 -13.48
N TRP A 36 -7.68 -0.70 -12.64
CA TRP A 36 -7.93 -1.22 -11.28
C TRP A 36 -8.36 -0.13 -10.30
N ASP A 37 -7.83 1.08 -10.45
CA ASP A 37 -8.19 2.24 -9.61
C ASP A 37 -9.69 2.59 -9.76
N GLY A 38 -10.24 2.44 -10.96
CA GLY A 38 -11.68 2.63 -11.20
C GLY A 38 -12.57 1.50 -10.68
N SER A 39 -12.01 0.33 -10.37
CA SER A 39 -12.78 -0.87 -9.99
C SER A 39 -12.82 -1.11 -8.47
N PHE A 40 -11.83 -0.60 -7.73
CA PHE A 40 -11.69 -0.83 -6.29
C PHE A 40 -11.46 0.47 -5.54
N SER A 41 -12.25 0.75 -4.51
CA SER A 41 -12.04 1.92 -3.65
C SER A 41 -11.02 1.65 -2.54
N ASN A 42 -10.30 2.70 -2.16
CA ASN A 42 -9.35 2.74 -1.04
C ASN A 42 -8.31 1.61 -1.06
N ILE A 43 -7.59 1.50 -2.17
CA ILE A 43 -6.53 0.51 -2.32
C ILE A 43 -5.30 0.93 -1.53
N LYS A 44 -4.73 0.01 -0.75
CA LYS A 44 -3.51 0.24 0.01
C LYS A 44 -2.65 -1.02 0.11
N GLN A 45 -1.34 -0.79 0.23
CA GLN A 45 -0.39 -1.85 0.56
C GLN A 45 -0.09 -1.79 2.05
N VAL A 46 -0.21 -2.94 2.73
CA VAL A 46 0.09 -3.06 4.15
C VAL A 46 1.12 -4.18 4.40
N PRO A 47 2.05 -3.99 5.36
CA PRO A 47 2.93 -5.06 5.79
C PRO A 47 2.15 -6.08 6.65
N LEU A 48 2.47 -7.36 6.48
CA LEU A 48 2.02 -8.44 7.35
C LEU A 48 3.10 -8.84 8.35
N GLN A 49 2.69 -9.59 9.38
CA GLN A 49 3.63 -10.11 10.38
C GLN A 49 4.65 -11.05 9.73
N ARG A 50 5.94 -10.73 9.89
CA ARG A 50 7.06 -11.55 9.43
C ARG A 50 7.51 -12.51 10.53
N LEU A 51 7.70 -13.78 10.18
CA LEU A 51 8.16 -14.82 11.13
C LEU A 51 9.66 -15.14 10.95
N VAL A 52 10.04 -15.75 9.82
CA VAL A 52 11.38 -16.32 9.63
C VAL A 52 12.09 -15.87 8.34
N SER A 53 11.38 -15.26 7.41
CA SER A 53 11.96 -14.78 6.15
C SER A 53 12.74 -13.47 6.37
N ASP A 54 13.69 -13.18 5.50
CA ASP A 54 14.33 -11.88 5.33
C ASP A 54 13.39 -10.86 4.62
N HIS A 55 12.32 -11.35 3.99
CA HIS A 55 11.22 -10.55 3.46
C HIS A 55 10.06 -10.38 4.45
N VAL A 56 9.49 -9.17 4.49
CA VAL A 56 8.20 -8.85 5.10
C VAL A 56 7.11 -9.12 4.08
N PRO A 57 6.17 -10.06 4.33
CA PRO A 57 5.07 -10.28 3.42
C PRO A 57 4.19 -9.03 3.30
N ILE A 58 3.70 -8.76 2.10
CA ILE A 58 2.89 -7.57 1.81
C ILE A 58 1.52 -7.97 1.30
N ALA A 59 0.48 -7.26 1.73
CA ALA A 59 -0.89 -7.50 1.28
C ALA A 59 -1.46 -6.25 0.60
N LEU A 60 -2.19 -6.47 -0.49
CA LEU A 60 -3.03 -5.47 -1.11
C LEU A 60 -4.42 -5.53 -0.45
N GLN A 61 -4.84 -4.45 0.18
CA GLN A 61 -6.18 -4.31 0.75
C GLN A 61 -6.97 -3.28 -0.04
N PHE A 62 -8.26 -3.52 -0.21
CA PHE A 62 -9.21 -2.64 -0.86
C PHE A 62 -10.57 -2.79 -0.18
N GLY A 63 -11.39 -1.74 -0.16
CA GLY A 63 -12.66 -1.78 0.55
C GLY A 63 -13.33 -0.42 0.69
N SER A 64 -14.61 -0.43 1.06
CA SER A 64 -15.45 0.76 1.17
C SER A 64 -15.32 1.50 2.51
N TRP A 65 -14.26 1.27 3.28
CA TRP A 65 -14.05 2.01 4.54
C TRP A 65 -13.93 3.50 4.22
N GLU A 66 -14.74 4.31 4.90
CA GLU A 66 -14.68 5.76 4.75
C GLU A 66 -13.27 6.21 5.13
N VAL A 67 -12.56 6.80 4.17
CA VAL A 67 -11.41 7.64 4.52
C VAL A 67 -11.93 8.68 5.50
N PRO A 68 -11.43 8.75 6.75
CA PRO A 68 -11.88 9.76 7.69
C PRO A 68 -11.68 11.11 7.02
N ASN A 69 -12.79 11.77 6.73
CA ASN A 69 -12.90 13.01 5.99
C ASN A 69 -11.70 13.95 6.21
N LEU A 70 -10.74 13.95 5.29
CA LEU A 70 -10.07 15.20 4.97
C LEU A 70 -11.06 15.96 4.09
N ILE A 71 -11.84 16.80 4.77
CA ILE A 71 -12.77 17.81 4.23
C ILE A 71 -13.89 17.27 3.32
N SER A 72 -15.03 17.00 3.97
CA SER A 72 -16.34 17.22 3.36
C SER A 72 -16.46 18.69 2.93
N THR A 73 -15.98 19.05 1.73
CA THR A 73 -16.54 20.19 1.01
C THR A 73 -17.67 19.65 0.16
N SER A 74 -18.86 19.77 0.72
CA SER A 74 -20.15 19.66 0.06
C SER A 74 -20.10 20.09 -1.41
N ARG A 75 -20.51 19.18 -2.30
CA ARG A 75 -21.20 19.57 -3.53
C ARG A 75 -22.43 20.39 -3.13
N ILE A 76 -22.31 21.71 -3.21
CA ILE A 76 -23.39 22.60 -3.63
C ILE A 76 -23.23 22.68 -5.16
N GLY A 77 -24.14 22.26 -6.03
CA GLY A 77 -25.59 22.40 -6.02
C GLY A 77 -25.94 23.55 -6.96
N GLY A 78 -26.48 23.26 -8.15
CA GLY A 78 -27.00 24.25 -9.11
C GLY A 78 -26.29 24.26 -10.46
#